data_AF-A0A0F0HCJ0-F1
#
_entry.id   AF-A0A0F0HCJ0-F1
#
_cell.length_a   1.000
_cell.length_b   1.000
_cell.length_c   1.000
_cell.angle_alpha   90.00
_cell.angle_beta   90.00
_cell.angle_gamma   90.00
#
_symmetry.space_group_name_H-M   'P 1'
#
loop_
_entity.id
_entity.type
_entity.pdbx_description
1 polymer ?
#
loop_
_entity_poly.entity_id
_entity_poly.type
_entity_poly.pdbx_seq_one_letter_code
_entity_poly.pdbx_strand_id
1 'polypeptide(L)'
;MRRRPLIVLGSAIVLTAAATFWYVSRPALDPAREQAITTYFEQNHWGGKTGWFCEGQVIEVDQGRDESEVGFLAMCQQYSVTNGELHIDAGDFGPRLATVTSPPRPVEVLRVDAPGDGSRYAPWIEDNFSWYGTKKLHRVERNAARTLDDATAAKARKAYGLPADAPVGR
;
A
#
# COMPACT_ATOMS: atom_id res chain seq x y z
N MET A 1 74.77 14.45 19.97
CA MET A 1 74.06 13.71 18.91
C MET A 1 73.01 12.82 19.55
N ARG A 2 71.73 13.23 19.53
CA ARG A 2 70.59 12.50 20.12
C ARG A 2 69.88 11.72 19.01
N ARG A 3 69.85 10.38 19.10
CA ARG A 3 68.95 9.53 18.28
C ARG A 3 67.58 9.51 18.96
N ARG A 4 66.53 9.88 18.23
CA ARG A 4 65.13 9.71 18.65
C ARG A 4 64.54 8.46 17.96
N PRO A 5 63.67 7.70 18.64
CA PRO A 5 63.09 6.46 18.11
C PRO A 5 61.91 6.74 17.17
N LEU A 6 61.76 5.90 16.16
CA LEU A 6 60.59 5.80 15.29
C LEU A 6 59.40 5.27 16.08
N ILE A 7 58.34 6.06 16.20
CA ILE A 7 57.04 5.63 16.70
C ILE A 7 56.27 5.11 15.47
N VAL A 8 56.04 3.79 15.42
CA VAL A 8 55.15 3.15 14.45
C VAL A 8 53.73 3.25 14.99
N LEU A 9 52.93 4.16 14.44
CA LEU A 9 51.50 4.24 14.67
C LEU A 9 50.80 3.14 13.87
N GLY A 10 50.45 2.05 14.53
CA GLY A 10 49.57 1.02 13.98
C GLY A 10 48.14 1.54 13.92
N SER A 11 47.61 1.71 12.71
CA SER A 11 46.21 2.06 12.47
C SER A 11 45.30 0.86 12.74
N ALA A 12 44.53 0.91 13.82
CA ALA A 12 43.41 0.01 14.04
C ALA A 12 42.16 0.61 13.36
N ILE A 13 41.84 0.15 12.15
CA ILE A 13 40.54 0.41 11.51
C ILE A 13 39.59 -0.68 12.01
N VAL A 14 38.71 -0.32 12.94
CA VAL A 14 37.59 -1.18 13.36
C VAL A 14 36.51 -1.09 12.29
N LEU A 15 36.39 -2.13 11.46
CA LEU A 15 35.29 -2.35 10.53
C LEU A 15 34.05 -2.78 11.30
N THR A 16 33.24 -1.81 11.75
CA THR A 16 31.84 -2.05 12.15
C THR A 16 30.92 -1.41 11.13
N ALA A 17 30.71 -2.10 10.00
CA ALA A 17 29.69 -1.71 9.03
C ALA A 17 29.20 -2.95 8.26
N ALA A 18 28.43 -3.81 8.91
CA ALA A 18 27.74 -4.91 8.20
C ALA A 18 26.33 -5.24 8.74
N ALA A 19 25.83 -4.54 9.76
CA ALA A 19 24.52 -4.86 10.34
C ALA A 19 23.41 -3.83 10.05
N THR A 20 23.72 -2.65 9.51
CA THR A 20 22.73 -1.57 9.31
C THR A 20 22.27 -1.38 7.86
N PHE A 21 22.88 -2.08 6.89
CA PHE A 21 22.59 -1.86 5.47
C PHE A 21 21.40 -2.66 4.92
N TRP A 22 20.92 -3.66 5.67
CA TRP A 22 19.76 -4.47 5.27
C TRP A 22 18.40 -3.77 5.47
N TYR A 23 18.40 -2.59 6.08
CA TYR A 23 17.17 -1.88 6.47
C TYR A 23 16.66 -0.84 5.45
N VAL A 24 17.36 -0.63 4.31
CA VAL A 24 17.15 0.59 3.48
C VAL A 24 16.43 0.34 2.15
N SER A 25 16.08 -0.89 1.79
CA SER A 25 15.32 -1.12 0.56
C SER A 25 14.41 -2.32 0.69
N ARG A 26 13.22 -2.12 1.29
CA ARG A 26 12.12 -3.06 1.09
C ARG A 26 11.83 -3.11 -0.41
N PRO A 27 11.87 -4.30 -1.04
CA PRO A 27 11.68 -4.42 -2.48
C PRO A 27 10.32 -3.83 -2.89
N ALA A 28 10.29 -3.22 -4.07
CA ALA A 28 9.02 -2.79 -4.66
C ALA A 28 8.11 -4.02 -4.81
N LEU A 29 6.81 -3.81 -4.55
CA LEU A 29 5.80 -4.81 -4.86
C LEU A 29 5.83 -5.06 -6.37
N ASP A 30 5.83 -6.33 -6.81
CA ASP A 30 5.72 -6.60 -8.22
C ASP A 30 4.30 -6.26 -8.72
N PRO A 31 4.13 -5.84 -9.98
CA PRO A 31 2.82 -5.42 -10.51
C PRO A 31 1.76 -6.53 -10.48
N ALA A 32 2.14 -7.80 -10.58
CA ALA A 32 1.18 -8.90 -10.55
C ALA A 32 0.57 -9.05 -9.15
N ARG A 33 1.38 -8.83 -8.11
CA ARG A 33 0.92 -8.84 -6.73
C ARG A 33 0.04 -7.64 -6.40
N GLU A 34 0.37 -6.46 -6.89
CA GLU A 34 -0.50 -5.27 -6.76
C GLU A 34 -1.86 -5.52 -7.41
N GLN A 35 -1.85 -6.05 -8.63
CA GLN A 35 -3.07 -6.38 -9.37
C GLN A 35 -3.94 -7.43 -8.64
N ALA A 36 -3.33 -8.48 -8.09
CA ALA A 36 -4.05 -9.52 -7.36
C ALA A 36 -4.77 -8.95 -6.12
N ILE A 37 -4.12 -8.05 -5.38
CA ILE A 37 -4.70 -7.38 -4.22
C ILE A 37 -5.88 -6.50 -4.64
N THR A 38 -5.70 -5.63 -5.64
CA THR A 38 -6.78 -4.74 -6.11
C THR A 38 -7.97 -5.51 -6.66
N THR A 39 -7.73 -6.58 -7.42
CA THR A 39 -8.80 -7.47 -7.92
C THR A 39 -9.51 -8.18 -6.77
N TYR A 40 -8.80 -8.61 -5.73
CA TYR A 40 -9.44 -9.19 -4.55
C TYR A 40 -10.40 -8.21 -3.89
N PHE A 41 -10.05 -6.92 -3.79
CA PHE A 41 -10.97 -5.90 -3.27
C PHE A 41 -12.21 -5.78 -4.12
N GLU A 42 -12.07 -5.58 -5.44
CA GLU A 42 -13.22 -5.41 -6.33
C GLU A 42 -14.18 -6.60 -6.27
N GLN A 43 -13.65 -7.83 -6.09
CA GLN A 43 -14.46 -9.05 -6.03
C GLN A 43 -15.09 -9.30 -4.65
N ASN A 44 -14.40 -8.96 -3.56
CA ASN A 44 -14.80 -9.35 -2.20
C ASN A 44 -15.36 -8.20 -1.36
N HIS A 45 -15.25 -6.95 -1.81
CA HIS A 45 -15.80 -5.82 -1.06
C HIS A 45 -17.33 -5.89 -1.05
N TRP A 46 -17.91 -5.87 0.15
CA TRP A 46 -19.35 -6.01 0.46
C TRP A 46 -20.11 -7.11 -0.31
N GLY A 47 -19.45 -8.25 -0.57
CA GLY A 47 -20.10 -9.46 -1.07
C GLY A 47 -20.31 -9.52 -2.59
N GLY A 48 -19.42 -8.92 -3.38
CA GLY A 48 -19.41 -9.08 -4.84
C GLY A 48 -20.54 -8.33 -5.55
N LYS A 49 -21.03 -7.24 -4.94
CA LYS A 49 -22.05 -6.39 -5.56
C LYS A 49 -21.47 -5.66 -6.77
N THR A 50 -22.23 -5.57 -7.86
CA THR A 50 -21.84 -4.84 -9.07
C THR A 50 -21.68 -3.34 -8.79
N GLY A 51 -20.71 -2.71 -9.44
CA GLY A 51 -20.53 -1.25 -9.42
C GLY A 51 -19.50 -0.72 -8.42
N TRP A 52 -18.78 -1.58 -7.72
CA TRP A 52 -17.64 -1.20 -6.89
C TRP A 52 -16.34 -1.15 -7.70
N PHE A 53 -15.59 -0.07 -7.53
CA PHE A 53 -14.30 0.14 -8.17
C PHE A 53 -13.30 0.57 -7.11
N CYS A 54 -12.14 -0.09 -7.09
CA CYS A 54 -11.15 0.13 -6.05
C CYS A 54 -9.82 0.59 -6.65
N GLU A 55 -9.12 1.46 -5.93
CA GLU A 55 -7.74 1.81 -6.19
C GLU A 55 -6.94 1.81 -4.89
N GLY A 56 -5.67 1.45 -4.97
CA GLY A 56 -4.78 1.36 -3.82
C GLY A 56 -3.44 2.02 -4.07
N GLN A 57 -2.81 2.46 -2.98
CA GLN A 57 -1.41 2.85 -2.99
C GLN A 57 -0.63 2.04 -1.95
N VAL A 58 0.36 1.28 -2.43
CA VAL A 58 1.23 0.47 -1.57
C VAL A 58 2.04 1.37 -0.63
N ILE A 59 1.88 1.12 0.67
CA ILE A 59 2.64 1.77 1.73
C ILE A 59 3.90 0.97 2.00
N GLU A 60 3.78 -0.31 2.31
CA GLU A 60 4.93 -1.16 2.60
C GLU A 60 4.66 -2.63 2.32
N VAL A 61 5.75 -3.38 2.23
CA VAL A 61 5.75 -4.82 2.06
C VAL A 61 6.66 -5.42 3.11
N ASP A 62 6.13 -6.32 3.92
CA ASP A 62 6.92 -7.21 4.76
C ASP A 62 6.99 -8.58 4.11
N GLN A 63 8.20 -9.04 3.79
CA GLN A 63 8.41 -10.29 3.07
C GLN A 63 8.76 -11.41 4.05
N GLY A 64 7.83 -12.34 4.25
CA GLY A 64 8.09 -13.63 4.87
C GLY A 64 8.47 -14.71 3.83
N ARG A 65 8.91 -15.86 4.34
CA ARG A 65 9.30 -17.01 3.50
C ARG A 65 8.15 -17.53 2.66
N ASP A 66 7.01 -17.78 3.30
CA ASP A 66 5.86 -18.41 2.65
C ASP A 66 4.77 -17.38 2.32
N GLU A 67 4.65 -16.32 3.12
CA GLU A 67 3.64 -15.28 2.99
C GLU A 67 4.30 -13.90 3.08
N SER A 68 3.71 -12.92 2.41
CA SER A 68 4.09 -11.51 2.53
C SER A 68 2.91 -10.72 3.06
N GLU A 69 3.18 -9.74 3.91
CA GLU A 69 2.19 -8.75 4.31
C GLU A 69 2.38 -7.49 3.48
N VAL A 70 1.29 -6.96 2.94
CA VAL A 70 1.28 -5.77 2.09
C VAL A 70 0.37 -4.75 2.73
N GLY A 71 0.95 -3.69 3.25
CA GLY A 71 0.23 -2.53 3.76
C GLY A 71 -0.03 -1.54 2.64
N PHE A 72 -1.27 -1.06 2.50
CA PHE A 72 -1.67 -0.08 1.48
C PHE A 72 -2.78 0.81 1.99
N LEU A 73 -2.92 1.97 1.35
CA LEU A 73 -4.08 2.84 1.50
C LEU A 73 -5.03 2.56 0.33
N ALA A 74 -6.26 2.14 0.62
CA ALA A 74 -7.27 1.81 -0.37
C ALA A 74 -8.38 2.85 -0.41
N MET A 75 -8.92 3.08 -1.60
CA MET A 75 -10.19 3.74 -1.83
C MET A 75 -11.07 2.82 -2.69
N CYS A 76 -12.28 2.56 -2.25
CA CYS A 76 -13.30 1.85 -3.01
C CYS A 76 -14.54 2.73 -3.10
N GLN A 77 -15.09 2.89 -4.29
CA GLN A 77 -16.33 3.64 -4.50
C GLN A 77 -17.33 2.80 -5.28
N GLN A 78 -18.59 2.89 -4.87
CA GLN A 78 -19.71 2.36 -5.62
C GLN A 78 -20.23 3.46 -6.54
N TYR A 79 -20.34 3.14 -7.82
CA TYR A 79 -20.92 4.05 -8.81
C TYR A 79 -22.16 3.45 -9.47
N SER A 80 -23.13 4.31 -9.72
CA SER A 80 -24.24 4.09 -10.63
C SER A 80 -24.17 5.05 -11.83
N VAL A 81 -24.94 4.78 -12.88
CA VAL A 81 -25.03 5.65 -14.07
C VAL A 81 -26.46 6.15 -14.22
N THR A 82 -26.61 7.46 -14.30
CA THR A 82 -27.90 8.12 -14.58
C THR A 82 -27.70 9.19 -15.63
N ASN A 83 -28.48 9.16 -16.72
CA ASN A 83 -28.41 10.14 -17.81
C ASN A 83 -27.00 10.37 -18.42
N GLY A 84 -26.16 9.33 -18.43
CA GLY A 84 -24.78 9.41 -18.95
C GLY A 84 -23.76 10.01 -17.97
N GLU A 85 -24.15 10.24 -16.71
CA GLU A 85 -23.30 10.73 -15.63
C GLU A 85 -23.01 9.61 -14.62
N LEU A 86 -21.83 9.64 -14.00
CA LEU A 86 -21.53 8.78 -12.85
C LEU A 86 -22.08 9.40 -11.57
N HIS A 87 -22.64 8.58 -10.70
CA HIS A 87 -23.03 8.98 -9.35
C HIS A 87 -22.34 8.10 -8.32
N ILE A 88 -21.77 8.70 -7.27
CA ILE A 88 -21.19 7.98 -6.14
C ILE A 88 -22.30 7.59 -5.17
N ASP A 89 -22.59 6.31 -5.04
CA ASP A 89 -23.65 5.81 -4.15
C ASP A 89 -23.10 5.52 -2.73
N ALA A 90 -21.86 5.06 -2.65
CA ALA A 90 -21.19 4.68 -1.41
C ALA A 90 -19.66 4.72 -1.59
N GLY A 91 -18.92 4.78 -0.48
CA GLY A 91 -17.46 4.77 -0.52
C GLY A 91 -16.84 4.30 0.78
N ASP A 92 -15.63 3.77 0.65
CA ASP A 92 -14.77 3.32 1.73
C ASP A 92 -13.34 3.77 1.43
N PHE A 93 -12.67 4.36 2.41
CA PHE A 93 -11.33 4.88 2.29
C PHE A 93 -10.57 4.62 3.58
N GLY A 94 -9.42 3.94 3.47
CA GLY A 94 -8.58 3.70 4.63
C GLY A 94 -7.46 2.70 4.40
N PRO A 95 -6.61 2.53 5.42
CA PRO A 95 -5.50 1.60 5.38
C PRO A 95 -5.99 0.16 5.48
N ARG A 96 -5.26 -0.73 4.83
CA ARG A 96 -5.52 -2.16 4.77
C ARG A 96 -4.21 -2.91 4.87
N LEU A 97 -4.28 -4.12 5.41
CA LEU A 97 -3.17 -5.07 5.43
C LEU A 97 -3.62 -6.33 4.70
N ALA A 98 -2.93 -6.72 3.64
CA ALA A 98 -3.20 -7.95 2.92
C ALA A 98 -2.09 -8.96 3.18
N THR A 99 -2.46 -10.17 3.62
CA THR A 99 -1.56 -11.32 3.61
C THR A 99 -1.70 -12.03 2.27
N VAL A 100 -0.58 -12.18 1.56
CA VAL A 100 -0.52 -12.82 0.24
C VAL A 100 0.54 -13.90 0.21
N THR A 101 0.42 -14.87 -0.70
CA THR A 101 1.46 -15.88 -0.93
C THR A 101 2.79 -15.24 -1.40
N SER A 102 3.92 -15.79 -0.94
CA SER A 102 5.26 -15.43 -1.39
C SER A 102 5.71 -16.23 -2.62
N PRO A 103 6.55 -15.64 -3.50
CA PRO A 103 7.18 -16.36 -4.59
C PRO A 103 7.95 -17.60 -4.08
N PRO A 104 8.05 -18.66 -4.89
CA PRO A 104 7.65 -18.75 -6.30
C PRO A 104 6.17 -19.14 -6.52
N ARG A 105 5.33 -19.13 -5.48
CA ARG A 105 3.91 -19.46 -5.62
C ARG A 105 3.17 -18.38 -6.43
N PRO A 106 2.11 -18.73 -7.18
CA PRO A 106 1.20 -17.73 -7.73
C PRO A 106 0.69 -16.81 -6.63
N VAL A 107 0.55 -15.52 -6.92
CA VAL A 107 0.03 -14.57 -5.94
C VAL A 107 -1.44 -14.87 -5.68
N GLU A 108 -1.74 -15.17 -4.43
CA GLU A 108 -3.08 -15.36 -3.91
C GLU A 108 -3.23 -14.51 -2.65
N VAL A 109 -4.36 -13.83 -2.53
CA VAL A 109 -4.72 -13.08 -1.33
C VAL A 109 -5.36 -14.03 -0.34
N LEU A 110 -4.69 -14.23 0.79
CA LEU A 110 -5.11 -15.17 1.84
C LEU A 110 -6.05 -14.50 2.84
N ARG A 111 -5.78 -13.22 3.14
CA ARG A 111 -6.52 -12.44 4.14
C ARG A 111 -6.34 -10.96 3.89
N VAL A 112 -7.36 -10.18 4.24
CA VAL A 112 -7.29 -8.72 4.28
C VAL A 112 -7.89 -8.25 5.60
N ASP A 113 -7.15 -7.39 6.30
CA ASP A 113 -7.60 -6.72 7.51
C ASP A 113 -7.75 -5.22 7.29
N ALA A 114 -8.61 -4.62 8.11
CA ALA A 114 -8.85 -3.19 8.18
C ALA A 114 -8.86 -2.76 9.65
N PRO A 115 -8.51 -1.50 9.96
CA PRO A 115 -8.65 -0.97 11.31
C PRO A 115 -10.12 -0.97 11.73
N GLY A 116 -10.35 -1.14 13.03
CA GLY A 116 -11.64 -0.79 13.62
C GLY A 116 -11.82 0.73 13.69
N ASP A 117 -13.07 1.18 13.72
CA ASP A 117 -13.40 2.60 13.78
C ASP A 117 -13.00 3.25 15.12
N GLY A 118 -12.90 4.58 15.10
CA GLY A 118 -12.74 5.41 16.29
C GLY A 118 -11.42 5.13 17.04
N SER A 119 -11.52 4.80 18.33
CA SER A 119 -10.35 4.60 19.20
C SER A 119 -9.50 3.39 18.84
N ARG A 120 -10.00 2.49 17.98
CA ARG A 120 -9.25 1.31 17.52
C ARG A 120 -8.36 1.59 16.31
N TYR A 121 -8.53 2.72 15.65
CA TYR A 121 -7.82 3.04 14.42
C TYR A 121 -6.31 3.18 14.66
N ALA A 122 -5.90 4.11 15.53
CA ALA A 122 -4.49 4.38 15.76
C ALA A 122 -3.70 3.18 16.32
N PRO A 123 -4.20 2.43 17.33
CA PRO A 123 -3.52 1.23 17.81
C PRO A 123 -3.34 0.17 16.71
N TRP A 124 -4.37 -0.03 15.86
CA TRP A 124 -4.25 -0.98 14.76
C TRP A 124 -3.14 -0.58 13.77
N ILE A 125 -2.97 0.71 13.46
CA ILE A 125 -1.87 1.17 12.61
C ILE A 125 -0.52 0.92 13.25
N GLU A 126 -0.38 1.18 14.55
CA GLU A 126 0.87 0.94 15.29
C GLU A 126 1.23 -0.54 15.36
N ASP A 127 0.24 -1.42 15.46
CA ASP A 127 0.44 -2.88 15.52
C ASP A 127 0.72 -3.51 14.15
N ASN A 128 0.20 -2.93 13.06
CA ASN A 128 0.21 -3.55 11.73
C ASN A 128 1.16 -2.89 10.73
N PHE A 129 1.69 -1.71 11.03
CA PHE A 129 2.64 -1.00 10.17
C PHE A 129 3.95 -0.74 10.90
N SER A 130 5.05 -0.86 10.17
CA SER A 130 6.33 -0.39 10.67
C SER A 130 6.30 1.12 10.91
N TRP A 131 7.18 1.64 11.78
CA TRP A 131 7.29 3.08 12.00
C TRP A 131 7.46 3.90 10.71
N TYR A 132 8.23 3.37 9.73
CA TYR A 132 8.37 3.99 8.41
C TYR A 132 7.07 3.91 7.60
N GLY A 133 6.39 2.76 7.66
CA GLY A 133 5.08 2.51 7.09
C GLY A 133 4.04 3.52 7.59
N THR A 134 3.90 3.68 8.90
CA THR A 134 2.99 4.65 9.53
C THR A 134 3.26 6.08 9.06
N LYS A 135 4.54 6.48 9.01
CA LYS A 135 4.91 7.82 8.49
C LYS A 135 4.57 8.00 7.02
N LYS A 136 4.80 6.98 6.21
CA LYS A 136 4.46 6.99 4.78
C LYS A 136 2.94 7.00 4.60
N LEU A 137 2.21 6.16 5.33
CA LEU A 137 0.75 6.10 5.32
C LEU A 137 0.16 7.48 5.61
N HIS A 138 0.51 8.12 6.73
CA HIS A 138 -0.04 9.44 7.04
C HIS A 138 0.30 10.51 5.98
N ARG A 139 1.47 10.41 5.34
CA ARG A 139 1.82 11.31 4.23
C ARG A 139 0.93 11.04 3.01
N VAL A 140 0.74 9.78 2.67
CA VAL A 140 -0.07 9.35 1.53
C VAL A 140 -1.53 9.68 1.78
N GLU A 141 -2.08 9.36 2.94
CA GLU A 141 -3.46 9.63 3.36
C GLU A 141 -3.85 11.11 3.18
N ARG A 142 -2.95 12.05 3.51
CA ARG A 142 -3.18 13.49 3.30
C ARG A 142 -3.21 13.93 1.83
N ASN A 143 -2.58 13.19 0.94
CA ASN A 143 -2.31 13.62 -0.44
C ASN A 143 -3.03 12.77 -1.50
N ALA A 144 -3.36 11.52 -1.17
CA ALA A 144 -3.78 10.51 -2.14
C ALA A 144 -5.30 10.47 -2.34
N ALA A 145 -6.09 11.04 -1.43
CA ALA A 145 -7.55 10.94 -1.50
C ALA A 145 -8.08 11.38 -2.87
N ARG A 146 -7.64 12.54 -3.38
CA ARG A 146 -8.05 13.03 -4.71
C ARG A 146 -7.55 12.14 -5.84
N THR A 147 -6.29 11.73 -5.81
CA THR A 147 -5.70 10.90 -6.87
C THR A 147 -6.38 9.53 -6.96
N LEU A 148 -6.71 8.92 -5.82
CA LEU A 148 -7.40 7.65 -5.75
C LEU A 148 -8.88 7.81 -6.18
N ASP A 149 -9.54 8.89 -5.80
CA ASP A 149 -10.91 9.24 -6.22
C ASP A 149 -11.01 9.41 -7.75
N ASP A 150 -10.08 10.18 -8.34
CA ASP A 150 -9.99 10.36 -9.78
C ASP A 150 -9.74 9.01 -10.50
N ALA A 151 -8.91 8.14 -9.92
CA ALA A 151 -8.59 6.82 -10.48
C ALA A 151 -9.78 5.85 -10.41
N THR A 152 -10.51 5.79 -9.30
CA THR A 152 -11.72 4.97 -9.18
C THR A 152 -12.80 5.44 -10.15
N ALA A 153 -12.97 6.76 -10.30
CA ALA A 153 -13.91 7.31 -11.28
C ALA A 153 -13.50 6.99 -12.72
N ALA A 154 -12.21 7.07 -13.05
CA ALA A 154 -11.72 6.69 -14.37
C ALA A 154 -11.98 5.21 -14.70
N LYS A 155 -11.77 4.30 -13.73
CA LYS A 155 -12.12 2.87 -13.87
C LYS A 155 -13.63 2.69 -14.10
N ALA A 156 -14.46 3.37 -13.33
CA ALA A 156 -15.92 3.32 -13.47
C ALA A 156 -16.39 3.81 -14.85
N ARG A 157 -15.90 4.97 -15.32
CA ARG A 157 -16.24 5.51 -16.65
C ARG A 157 -15.93 4.49 -17.75
N LYS A 158 -14.73 3.90 -17.71
CA LYS A 158 -14.30 2.89 -18.66
C LYS A 158 -15.20 1.66 -18.63
N ALA A 159 -15.55 1.17 -17.44
CA ALA A 159 -16.39 -0.02 -17.28
C ALA A 159 -17.84 0.21 -17.75
N TYR A 160 -18.36 1.42 -17.55
CA TYR A 160 -19.71 1.79 -17.99
C TYR A 160 -19.79 2.33 -19.42
N GLY A 161 -18.67 2.41 -20.14
CA GLY A 161 -18.63 2.91 -21.52
C GLY A 161 -18.89 4.42 -21.65
N LEU A 162 -18.57 5.19 -20.61
CA LEU A 162 -18.74 6.64 -20.60
C LEU A 162 -17.50 7.37 -21.16
N PRO A 163 -17.64 8.60 -21.67
CA PRO A 163 -16.52 9.48 -21.98
C PRO A 163 -15.60 9.67 -20.78
N ALA A 164 -14.29 9.84 -21.01
CA ALA A 164 -13.30 9.98 -19.94
C ALA A 164 -13.53 11.23 -19.06
N ASP A 165 -14.20 12.24 -19.59
CA ASP A 165 -14.58 13.50 -18.95
C ASP A 165 -16.04 13.53 -18.48
N ALA A 166 -16.77 12.40 -18.52
CA ALA A 166 -18.13 12.33 -18.01
C ALA A 166 -18.19 12.83 -16.56
N PRO A 167 -19.18 13.67 -16.20
CA PRO A 167 -19.25 14.26 -14.87
C PRO A 167 -19.49 13.19 -13.81
N VAL A 168 -19.04 13.49 -12.58
CA VAL A 168 -19.26 12.66 -11.38
C VAL A 168 -20.08 13.46 -10.39
N GLY A 169 -21.30 13.01 -10.16
CA GLY A 169 -22.20 13.50 -9.13
C GLY A 169 -22.06 12.74 -7.81
N ARG A 170 -22.65 13.31 -6.75
CA ARG A 170 -22.88 12.67 -5.46
C ARG A 170 -24.36 12.63 -5.17
#